data_AF-A0A066ZCM3-F1
#
_entry.id   AF-A0A066ZCM3-F1
#
_cell.length_a   1.000
_cell.length_b   1.000
_cell.length_c   1.000
_cell.angle_alpha   90.00
_cell.angle_beta   90.00
_cell.angle_gamma   90.00
#
_symmetry.space_group_name_H-M   'P 1'
#
loop_
_entity.id
_entity.type
_entity.pdbx_description
1 polymer ?
#
loop_
_entity_poly.entity_id
_entity_poly.type
_entity_poly.pdbx_seq_one_letter_code
_entity_poly.pdbx_strand_id
1 'polypeptide(L)'
;MPRTEGTATPGRIGVMLPRDLPVNDLFEYARRAEESGFDELWVVEDLGWRGGIAQAATVLAVTERITVGIGIMPAGARNVCFAAMELASLAQLHPGRVVAGVGHGMPDWMRAAGAWPASPVTLLKEYTTALRTLLRGEPGPPNGRYVQCEGVQLTEVPEVAPPVILGVRGPKSQAAAGEVADGLLLAEPAAPAYIGTSRRHLRPEALVVTYDAAAVDTEEKAALDRVRPGLAAIGEPDWAAHLEPLPFAAELRAHREAAADGAEFARTLPDAWVHALAVVGTPEQARAAIAARHAAGATTVVLAPVGPSALDALDSLARALPEEPTGVSWLVRRGGPALRALGYWASPQAPELPDAAQLVDESWDEEERSLVAAYLDQGQLIRQYMGVSRCRLCGCSNGNAELTDGSYVWPGGLAHYVTEHAVRLPAEFVSRARRRLDDLEQAAPDFTWWNASANANAGRTRDGD
;
A
#
# COMPACT_ATOMS: atom_id res chain seq x y z
N MET A 1 28.64 -23.63 18.07
CA MET A 1 27.45 -23.51 17.20
C MET A 1 27.43 -22.12 16.63
N PRO A 2 27.55 -21.95 15.30
CA PRO A 2 27.51 -20.63 14.70
C PRO A 2 26.09 -20.07 14.80
N ARG A 3 25.99 -18.81 15.20
CA ARG A 3 24.74 -18.05 15.24
C ARG A 3 24.19 -17.97 13.82
N THR A 4 22.97 -18.45 13.63
CA THR A 4 22.18 -18.18 12.43
C THR A 4 22.00 -16.68 12.31
N GLU A 5 22.59 -16.10 11.25
CA GLU A 5 22.32 -14.74 10.81
C GLU A 5 20.80 -14.61 10.59
N GLY A 6 20.16 -13.78 11.40
CA GLY A 6 18.77 -13.41 11.17
C GLY A 6 18.72 -12.61 9.88
N THR A 7 18.09 -13.17 8.85
CA THR A 7 17.71 -12.41 7.67
C THR A 7 16.83 -11.26 8.13
N ALA A 8 17.37 -10.03 8.12
CA ALA A 8 16.61 -8.83 8.42
C ALA A 8 15.43 -8.77 7.44
N THR A 9 14.21 -8.63 7.96
CA THR A 9 13.03 -8.39 7.14
C THR A 9 13.31 -7.18 6.23
N PRO A 10 13.04 -7.27 4.91
CA PRO A 10 13.20 -6.14 4.01
C PRO A 10 12.46 -4.91 4.56
N GLY A 11 13.09 -3.74 4.47
CA GLY A 11 12.45 -2.48 4.84
C GLY A 11 11.24 -2.20 3.95
N ARG A 12 10.17 -1.68 4.55
CA ARG A 12 8.91 -1.40 3.83
C ARG A 12 8.92 0.01 3.22
N ILE A 13 8.28 0.17 2.07
CA ILE A 13 8.13 1.45 1.39
C ILE A 13 6.64 1.83 1.38
N GLY A 14 6.32 2.94 2.03
CA GLY A 14 4.98 3.49 2.07
C GLY A 14 4.83 4.73 1.18
N VAL A 15 3.59 5.15 0.96
CA VAL A 15 3.27 6.44 0.36
C VAL A 15 2.23 7.18 1.20
N MET A 16 2.35 8.51 1.29
CA MET A 16 1.36 9.33 1.97
C MET A 16 0.19 9.65 1.04
N LEU A 17 -1.04 9.61 1.57
CA LEU A 17 -2.22 10.19 0.94
C LEU A 17 -2.20 11.71 1.19
N PRO A 18 -2.07 12.55 0.14
CA PRO A 18 -2.04 14.00 0.32
C PRO A 18 -3.32 14.49 0.99
N ARG A 19 -3.18 15.27 2.08
CA ARG A 19 -4.33 15.79 2.82
C ARG A 19 -5.28 16.65 1.97
N ASP A 20 -4.72 17.28 0.93
CA ASP A 20 -5.36 18.18 -0.02
C ASP A 20 -5.78 17.50 -1.33
N LEU A 21 -5.60 16.17 -1.46
CA LEU A 21 -6.09 15.40 -2.59
C LEU A 21 -7.59 15.69 -2.81
N PRO A 22 -8.07 15.95 -4.03
CA PRO A 22 -9.51 16.04 -4.30
C PRO A 22 -10.23 14.76 -3.87
N VAL A 23 -11.39 14.89 -3.22
CA VAL A 23 -12.04 13.73 -2.58
C VAL A 23 -12.40 12.60 -3.57
N ASN A 24 -12.71 12.97 -4.82
CA ASN A 24 -13.07 12.04 -5.87
C ASN A 24 -11.87 11.18 -6.33
N ASP A 25 -10.65 11.66 -6.11
CA ASP A 25 -9.43 10.99 -6.55
C ASP A 25 -8.94 9.97 -5.51
N LEU A 26 -9.51 9.96 -4.29
CA LEU A 26 -9.08 9.08 -3.20
C LEU A 26 -9.12 7.60 -3.59
N PHE A 27 -10.20 7.16 -4.23
CA PHE A 27 -10.35 5.76 -4.63
C PHE A 27 -9.31 5.33 -5.67
N GLU A 28 -9.05 6.20 -6.65
CA GLU A 28 -8.04 5.94 -7.67
C GLU A 28 -6.64 5.93 -7.06
N TYR A 29 -6.32 6.93 -6.23
CA TYR A 29 -5.04 7.04 -5.55
C TYR A 29 -4.74 5.80 -4.69
N ALA A 30 -5.71 5.36 -3.89
CA ALA A 30 -5.56 4.19 -3.02
C ALA A 30 -5.28 2.91 -3.81
N ARG A 31 -6.07 2.64 -4.86
CA ARG A 31 -5.88 1.46 -5.72
C ARG A 31 -4.56 1.52 -6.46
N ARG A 32 -4.21 2.70 -6.99
CA ARG A 32 -2.97 2.90 -7.74
C ARG A 32 -1.73 2.74 -6.87
N ALA A 33 -1.79 3.17 -5.60
CA ALA A 33 -0.71 2.95 -4.65
C ALA A 33 -0.49 1.44 -4.41
N GLU A 34 -1.56 0.68 -4.15
CA GLU A 34 -1.48 -0.77 -3.97
C GLU A 34 -1.03 -1.49 -5.25
N GLU A 35 -1.61 -1.15 -6.39
CA GLU A 35 -1.26 -1.73 -7.69
C GLU A 35 0.19 -1.44 -8.08
N SER A 36 0.74 -0.30 -7.66
CA SER A 36 2.13 0.08 -7.88
C SER A 36 3.11 -0.77 -7.09
N GLY A 37 2.68 -1.33 -5.95
CA GLY A 37 3.50 -2.17 -5.08
C GLY A 37 3.98 -1.48 -3.80
N PHE A 38 3.34 -0.39 -3.37
CA PHE A 38 3.62 0.18 -2.04
C PHE A 38 3.14 -0.77 -0.95
N ASP A 39 3.96 -0.97 0.08
CA ASP A 39 3.63 -1.81 1.24
C ASP A 39 2.61 -1.14 2.15
N GLU A 40 2.66 0.19 2.22
CA GLU A 40 1.85 0.99 3.14
C GLU A 40 1.27 2.25 2.47
N LEU A 41 0.06 2.64 2.88
CA LEU A 41 -0.54 3.93 2.56
C LEU A 41 -0.88 4.66 3.87
N TRP A 42 -0.33 5.86 4.02
CA TRP A 42 -0.48 6.65 5.25
C TRP A 42 -1.46 7.80 5.06
N VAL A 43 -2.48 7.87 5.91
CA VAL A 43 -3.44 8.98 5.93
C VAL A 43 -3.12 9.95 7.06
N VAL A 44 -3.35 11.24 6.81
CA VAL A 44 -3.12 12.32 7.78
C VAL A 44 -4.46 12.84 8.31
N GLU A 45 -4.54 13.06 9.62
CA GLU A 45 -5.69 13.70 10.27
C GLU A 45 -5.34 15.12 10.70
N ASP A 46 -5.52 16.05 9.78
CA ASP A 46 -5.32 17.48 10.02
C ASP A 46 -6.65 18.21 10.16
N LEU A 47 -6.75 19.06 11.19
CA LEU A 47 -7.95 19.87 11.44
C LEU A 47 -8.18 20.82 10.26
N GLY A 48 -9.36 20.75 9.65
CA GLY A 48 -9.73 21.51 8.45
C GLY A 48 -9.67 20.70 7.14
N TRP A 49 -9.14 19.46 7.20
CA TRP A 49 -9.12 18.54 6.06
C TRP A 49 -10.06 17.36 6.31
N ARG A 50 -9.55 16.13 6.34
CA ARG A 50 -10.33 14.89 6.43
C ARG A 50 -9.95 14.11 7.69
N GLY A 51 -10.92 13.40 8.26
CA GLY A 51 -10.71 12.57 9.45
C GLY A 51 -9.89 11.30 9.15
N GLY A 52 -8.96 10.94 10.03
CA GLY A 52 -8.06 9.79 9.84
C GLY A 52 -8.80 8.46 9.75
N ILE A 53 -9.71 8.18 10.69
CA ILE A 53 -10.51 6.95 10.69
C ILE A 53 -11.33 6.78 9.41
N ALA A 54 -12.03 7.83 8.96
CA ALA A 54 -12.87 7.76 7.76
C ALA A 54 -12.03 7.51 6.51
N GLN A 55 -10.88 8.17 6.38
CA GLN A 55 -9.96 7.92 5.28
C GLN A 55 -9.39 6.51 5.34
N ALA A 56 -8.92 6.06 6.50
CA ALA A 56 -8.36 4.72 6.68
C ALA A 56 -9.38 3.63 6.34
N ALA A 57 -10.61 3.73 6.86
CA ALA A 57 -11.71 2.82 6.53
C ALA A 57 -11.96 2.75 5.02
N THR A 58 -11.97 3.92 4.36
CA THR A 58 -12.23 4.01 2.92
C THR A 58 -11.10 3.36 2.12
N VAL A 59 -9.84 3.64 2.44
CA VAL A 59 -8.68 3.04 1.78
C VAL A 59 -8.70 1.52 1.96
N LEU A 60 -8.88 1.04 3.19
CA LEU A 60 -8.93 -0.39 3.52
C LEU A 60 -10.07 -1.11 2.79
N ALA A 61 -11.23 -0.47 2.62
CA ALA A 61 -12.38 -1.05 1.93
C ALA A 61 -12.19 -1.20 0.41
N VAL A 62 -11.29 -0.42 -0.21
CA VAL A 62 -11.07 -0.43 -1.67
C VAL A 62 -9.72 -1.03 -2.09
N THR A 63 -8.99 -1.59 -1.14
CA THR A 63 -7.67 -2.22 -1.33
C THR A 63 -7.62 -3.57 -0.61
N GLU A 64 -6.76 -4.49 -1.05
CA GLU A 64 -6.79 -5.89 -0.58
C GLU A 64 -5.59 -6.28 0.31
N ARG A 65 -4.44 -5.64 0.12
CA ARG A 65 -3.15 -6.05 0.70
C ARG A 65 -2.44 -4.93 1.44
N ILE A 66 -2.51 -3.70 0.95
CA ILE A 66 -1.74 -2.57 1.49
C ILE A 66 -2.07 -2.33 2.96
N THR A 67 -1.07 -2.12 3.79
CA THR A 67 -1.27 -1.75 5.19
C THR A 67 -1.57 -0.25 5.26
N VAL A 68 -2.54 0.14 6.08
CA VAL A 68 -2.95 1.53 6.21
C VAL A 68 -2.51 2.09 7.57
N GLY A 69 -1.66 3.11 7.52
CA GLY A 69 -1.23 3.85 8.69
C GLY A 69 -2.03 5.14 8.87
N ILE A 70 -2.37 5.48 10.11
CA ILE A 70 -2.91 6.80 10.44
C ILE A 70 -1.79 7.60 11.09
N GLY A 71 -1.28 8.63 10.44
CA GLY A 71 -0.18 9.45 10.94
C GLY A 71 -0.53 10.95 10.91
N ILE A 72 -1.08 11.52 11.98
CA ILE A 72 -1.41 10.88 13.27
C ILE A 72 -2.81 11.28 13.77
N MET A 73 -3.37 10.48 14.68
CA MET A 73 -4.55 10.83 15.47
C MET A 73 -4.17 11.77 16.63
N PRO A 74 -4.78 12.96 16.75
CA PRO A 74 -4.50 13.89 17.85
C PRO A 74 -5.11 13.41 19.17
N ALA A 75 -4.25 13.04 20.13
CA ALA A 75 -4.67 12.47 21.42
C ALA A 75 -5.58 13.39 22.24
N GLY A 76 -5.41 14.72 22.11
CA GLY A 76 -6.23 15.70 22.83
C GLY A 76 -7.65 15.86 22.30
N ALA A 77 -7.89 15.50 21.03
CA ALA A 77 -9.19 15.69 20.37
C ALA A 77 -10.02 14.40 20.31
N ARG A 78 -9.38 13.25 20.49
CA ARG A 78 -10.02 11.93 20.42
C ARG A 78 -10.17 11.39 21.84
N ASN A 79 -11.38 11.03 22.29
CA ASN A 79 -11.49 10.23 23.52
C ASN A 79 -10.86 8.84 23.28
N VAL A 80 -10.03 8.36 24.21
CA VAL A 80 -9.25 7.13 24.02
C VAL A 80 -10.12 5.88 23.88
N CYS A 81 -11.25 5.80 24.59
CA CYS A 81 -12.13 4.64 24.55
C CYS A 81 -12.82 4.54 23.19
N PHE A 82 -13.28 5.67 22.65
CA PHE A 82 -13.87 5.72 21.31
C PHE A 82 -12.82 5.52 20.21
N ALA A 83 -11.61 6.04 20.38
CA ALA A 83 -10.52 5.76 19.44
C ALA A 83 -10.17 4.26 19.43
N ALA A 84 -10.11 3.61 20.60
CA ALA A 84 -9.90 2.17 20.71
C ALA A 84 -11.03 1.38 20.03
N MET A 85 -12.29 1.77 20.24
CA MET A 85 -13.46 1.16 19.59
C MET A 85 -13.39 1.24 18.07
N GLU A 86 -13.08 2.42 17.51
CA GLU A 86 -12.95 2.61 16.06
C GLU A 86 -11.78 1.80 15.48
N LEU A 87 -10.61 1.84 16.13
CA LEU A 87 -9.41 1.11 15.68
C LEU A 87 -9.59 -0.41 15.80
N ALA A 88 -10.25 -0.90 16.86
CA ALA A 88 -10.62 -2.30 17.00
C ALA A 88 -11.57 -2.75 15.88
N SER A 89 -12.51 -1.90 15.48
CA SER A 89 -13.44 -2.20 14.38
C SER A 89 -12.71 -2.29 13.04
N LEU A 90 -11.80 -1.34 12.75
CA LEU A 90 -10.96 -1.39 11.56
C LEU A 90 -10.07 -2.64 11.53
N ALA A 91 -9.44 -2.99 12.65
CA ALA A 91 -8.55 -4.15 12.74
C ALA A 91 -9.31 -5.50 12.69
N GLN A 92 -10.58 -5.55 13.10
CA GLN A 92 -11.44 -6.72 12.88
C GLN A 92 -11.84 -6.89 11.41
N LEU A 93 -12.20 -5.80 10.74
CA LEU A 93 -12.56 -5.82 9.32
C LEU A 93 -11.35 -6.06 8.42
N HIS A 94 -10.16 -5.61 8.84
CA HIS A 94 -8.92 -5.69 8.07
C HIS A 94 -7.73 -6.16 8.95
N PRO A 95 -7.71 -7.43 9.39
CA PRO A 95 -6.68 -7.96 10.27
C PRO A 95 -5.27 -7.76 9.73
N GLY A 96 -4.37 -7.27 10.59
CA GLY A 96 -2.95 -7.07 10.26
C GLY A 96 -2.65 -5.92 9.30
N ARG A 97 -3.66 -5.14 8.86
CA ARG A 97 -3.50 -4.06 7.87
C ARG A 97 -3.66 -2.65 8.45
N VAL A 98 -3.62 -2.48 9.77
CA VAL A 98 -3.82 -1.18 10.43
C VAL A 98 -2.64 -0.83 11.32
N VAL A 99 -2.11 0.39 11.20
CA VAL A 99 -1.13 0.97 12.13
C VAL A 99 -1.67 2.30 12.67
N ALA A 100 -1.76 2.42 14.00
CA ALA A 100 -2.31 3.59 14.67
C ALA A 100 -1.19 4.53 15.14
N GLY A 101 -0.94 5.61 14.41
CA GLY A 101 -0.09 6.70 14.85
C GLY A 101 -0.87 7.69 15.71
N VAL A 102 -0.35 8.02 16.88
CA VAL A 102 -0.93 8.99 17.82
C VAL A 102 0.07 10.10 18.09
N GLY A 103 -0.41 11.33 18.23
CA GLY A 103 0.47 12.47 18.50
C GLY A 103 -0.25 13.62 19.18
N HIS A 104 0.48 14.70 19.42
CA HIS A 104 -0.08 15.89 20.06
C HIS A 104 -1.08 16.64 19.15
N GLY A 105 -0.95 16.50 17.83
CA GLY A 105 -1.53 17.42 16.85
C GLY A 105 -0.73 18.72 16.76
N MET A 106 -1.07 19.58 15.79
CA MET A 106 -0.44 20.90 15.66
C MET A 106 -0.86 21.81 16.81
N PRO A 107 0.08 22.39 17.58
CA PRO A 107 -0.25 23.12 18.80
C PRO A 107 -1.30 24.21 18.62
N ASP A 108 -1.23 24.96 17.52
CA ASP A 108 -2.14 26.08 17.28
C ASP A 108 -3.57 25.62 16.98
N TRP A 109 -3.73 24.58 16.16
CA TRP A 109 -5.04 23.97 15.89
C TRP A 109 -5.65 23.36 17.14
N MET A 110 -4.84 22.67 17.93
CA MET A 110 -5.29 22.04 19.17
C MET A 110 -5.68 23.06 20.24
N ARG A 111 -4.96 24.20 20.34
CA ARG A 111 -5.35 25.30 21.21
C ARG A 111 -6.65 25.96 20.75
N ALA A 112 -6.79 26.20 19.44
CA ALA A 112 -8.01 26.77 18.86
C ALA A 112 -9.23 25.86 19.11
N ALA A 113 -9.05 24.54 19.05
CA ALA A 113 -10.09 23.56 19.36
C ALA A 113 -10.31 23.32 20.87
N GLY A 114 -9.55 23.98 21.76
CA GLY A 114 -9.64 23.77 23.21
C GLY A 114 -9.12 22.40 23.69
N ALA A 115 -8.35 21.70 22.86
CA ALA A 115 -7.89 20.34 23.06
C ALA A 115 -6.40 20.22 23.46
N TRP A 116 -5.67 21.34 23.57
CA TRP A 116 -4.27 21.34 23.97
C TRP A 116 -4.13 21.20 25.50
N PRO A 117 -3.47 20.13 26.01
CA PRO A 117 -3.36 19.90 27.45
C PRO A 117 -2.24 20.75 28.09
N ALA A 118 -2.32 20.95 29.41
CA ALA A 118 -1.26 21.60 30.18
C ALA A 118 0.06 20.79 30.20
N SER A 119 -0.01 19.45 30.08
CA SER A 119 1.15 18.55 29.99
C SER A 119 0.98 17.58 28.82
N PRO A 120 1.37 17.98 27.60
CA PRO A 120 1.19 17.17 26.39
C PRO A 120 1.85 15.79 26.49
N VAL A 121 3.06 15.70 27.03
CA VAL A 121 3.77 14.42 27.18
C VAL A 121 3.05 13.49 28.16
N THR A 122 2.50 14.02 29.25
CA THR A 122 1.71 13.22 30.20
C THR A 122 0.46 12.67 29.53
N LEU A 123 -0.28 13.51 28.79
CA LEU A 123 -1.44 13.06 28.02
C LEU A 123 -1.06 11.93 27.05
N LEU A 124 0.02 12.07 26.27
CA LEU A 124 0.42 11.02 25.34
C LEU A 124 0.75 9.70 26.02
N LYS A 125 1.46 9.73 27.16
CA LYS A 125 1.78 8.52 27.92
C LYS A 125 0.53 7.80 28.41
N GLU A 126 -0.37 8.54 29.04
CA GLU A 126 -1.64 8.00 29.53
C GLU A 126 -2.51 7.46 28.37
N TYR A 127 -2.65 8.24 27.31
CA TYR A 127 -3.47 7.91 26.14
C TYR A 127 -2.97 6.65 25.44
N THR A 128 -1.67 6.58 25.16
CA THR A 128 -1.07 5.45 24.42
C THR A 128 -1.12 4.17 25.24
N THR A 129 -0.86 4.27 26.55
CA THR A 129 -0.98 3.12 27.47
C THR A 129 -2.40 2.59 27.47
N ALA A 130 -3.40 3.47 27.69
CA ALA A 130 -4.80 3.09 27.67
C ALA A 130 -5.24 2.50 26.32
N LEU A 131 -4.87 3.14 25.21
CA LEU A 131 -5.23 2.68 23.86
C LEU A 131 -4.71 1.27 23.59
N ARG A 132 -3.43 1.00 23.89
CA ARG A 132 -2.82 -0.33 23.71
C ARG A 132 -3.42 -1.39 24.64
N THR A 133 -3.80 -1.03 25.86
CA THR A 133 -4.50 -1.93 26.78
C THR A 133 -5.87 -2.30 26.25
N LEU A 134 -6.68 -1.32 25.85
CA LEU A 134 -8.03 -1.54 25.33
C LEU A 134 -8.03 -2.36 24.03
N LEU A 135 -7.10 -2.09 23.11
CA LEU A 135 -6.97 -2.85 21.85
C LEU A 135 -6.57 -4.32 22.06
N ARG A 136 -5.93 -4.65 23.18
CA ARG A 136 -5.62 -6.03 23.56
C ARG A 136 -6.76 -6.71 24.32
N GLY A 137 -7.90 -6.03 24.48
CA GLY A 137 -9.05 -6.55 25.23
C GLY A 137 -8.85 -6.58 26.73
N GLU A 138 -7.82 -5.90 27.25
CA GLU A 138 -7.56 -5.81 28.68
C GLU A 138 -8.40 -4.68 29.31
N PRO A 139 -8.79 -4.79 30.59
CA PRO A 139 -9.44 -3.69 31.30
C PRO A 139 -8.54 -2.45 31.36
N GLY A 140 -9.12 -1.28 31.12
CA GLY A 140 -8.41 -0.02 31.07
C GLY A 140 -7.67 0.28 32.37
N PRO A 141 -6.48 0.92 32.28
CA PRO A 141 -5.61 1.16 33.43
C PRO A 141 -6.22 2.15 34.43
N PRO A 142 -5.66 2.25 35.65
CA PRO A 142 -6.07 3.25 36.64
C PRO A 142 -6.13 4.66 36.05
N ASN A 143 -7.12 5.44 36.49
CA ASN A 143 -7.36 6.77 35.94
C ASN A 143 -6.14 7.70 36.12
N GLY A 144 -5.78 8.37 35.03
CA GLY A 144 -4.68 9.32 34.97
C GLY A 144 -5.13 10.77 35.20
N ARG A 145 -4.26 11.72 34.88
CA ARG A 145 -4.57 13.15 34.94
C ARG A 145 -5.51 13.58 33.81
N TYR A 146 -5.39 12.97 32.63
CA TYR A 146 -6.13 13.35 31.42
C TYR A 146 -7.01 12.23 30.90
N VAL A 147 -6.61 10.97 31.11
CA VAL A 147 -7.36 9.81 30.61
C VAL A 147 -8.13 9.15 31.72
N GLN A 148 -9.45 9.03 31.54
CA GLN A 148 -10.36 8.34 32.44
C GLN A 148 -10.93 7.12 31.71
N CYS A 149 -10.44 5.92 32.04
CA CYS A 149 -10.87 4.67 31.40
C CYS A 149 -10.71 3.43 32.30
N GLU A 150 -10.51 3.62 33.61
CA GLU A 150 -10.31 2.51 34.54
C GLU A 150 -11.46 1.49 34.48
N GLY A 151 -11.09 0.23 34.23
CA GLY A 151 -12.05 -0.87 34.11
C GLY A 151 -12.89 -0.88 32.83
N VAL A 152 -12.74 0.10 31.93
CA VAL A 152 -13.37 0.05 30.60
C VAL A 152 -12.74 -1.10 29.82
N GLN A 153 -13.56 -1.93 29.18
CA GLN A 153 -13.09 -3.05 28.37
C GLN A 153 -13.92 -3.11 27.09
N LEU A 154 -13.27 -3.34 25.95
CA LEU A 154 -13.98 -3.53 24.69
C LEU A 154 -14.63 -4.92 24.69
N THR A 155 -15.89 -4.98 24.27
CA THR A 155 -16.62 -6.26 24.12
C THR A 155 -16.08 -7.05 22.93
N GLU A 156 -15.88 -6.38 21.80
CA GLU A 156 -15.35 -6.96 20.56
C GLU A 156 -13.92 -6.46 20.35
N VAL A 157 -12.98 -7.40 20.20
CA VAL A 157 -11.55 -7.11 20.09
C VAL A 157 -10.99 -7.74 18.81
N PRO A 158 -10.02 -7.09 18.15
CA PRO A 158 -9.42 -7.66 16.95
C PRO A 158 -8.57 -8.88 17.30
N GLU A 159 -8.56 -9.87 16.40
CA GLU A 159 -7.65 -11.02 16.49
C GLU A 159 -6.18 -10.56 16.51
N VAL A 160 -5.87 -9.55 15.70
CA VAL A 160 -4.56 -8.90 15.65
C VAL A 160 -4.72 -7.44 16.05
N ALA A 161 -4.31 -7.10 17.27
CA ALA A 161 -4.29 -5.72 17.72
C ALA A 161 -3.34 -4.87 16.85
N PRO A 162 -3.78 -3.71 16.34
CA PRO A 162 -2.93 -2.88 15.49
C PRO A 162 -1.80 -2.27 16.33
N PRO A 163 -0.56 -2.16 15.80
CA PRO A 163 0.52 -1.47 16.48
C PRO A 163 0.15 0.00 16.74
N VAL A 164 0.44 0.50 17.94
CA VAL A 164 0.23 1.90 18.29
C VAL A 164 1.58 2.61 18.39
N ILE A 165 1.87 3.52 17.46
CA ILE A 165 3.13 4.27 17.42
C ILE A 165 2.91 5.74 17.78
N LEU A 166 3.93 6.42 18.29
CA LEU A 166 3.85 7.86 18.56
C LEU A 166 4.49 8.69 17.46
N GLY A 167 3.77 9.66 16.90
CA GLY A 167 4.33 10.68 16.03
C GLY A 167 4.77 11.91 16.81
N VAL A 168 6.06 12.01 17.08
CA VAL A 168 6.64 13.04 17.94
C VAL A 168 8.05 13.44 17.49
N ARG A 169 8.42 14.71 17.73
CA ARG A 169 9.67 15.30 17.22
C ARG A 169 10.78 15.40 18.28
N GLY A 170 10.47 15.92 19.46
CA GLY A 170 11.49 16.22 20.47
C GLY A 170 11.95 15.01 21.30
N PRO A 171 13.19 15.02 21.84
CA PRO A 171 13.79 13.88 22.55
C PRO A 171 13.00 13.43 23.78
N LYS A 172 12.37 14.37 24.51
CA LYS A 172 11.49 14.03 25.65
C LYS A 172 10.29 13.20 25.23
N SER A 173 9.65 13.57 24.12
CA SER A 173 8.49 12.83 23.60
C SER A 173 8.92 11.53 22.93
N GLN A 174 10.08 11.48 22.28
CA GLN A 174 10.64 10.25 21.72
C GLN A 174 11.01 9.24 22.83
N ALA A 175 11.56 9.70 23.96
CA ALA A 175 11.76 8.86 25.14
C ALA A 175 10.43 8.29 25.67
N ALA A 176 9.37 9.11 25.71
CA ALA A 176 8.03 8.63 26.06
C ALA A 176 7.53 7.55 25.07
N ALA A 177 7.79 7.69 23.76
CA ALA A 177 7.47 6.65 22.78
C ALA A 177 8.18 5.33 23.08
N GLY A 178 9.46 5.40 23.46
CA GLY A 178 10.23 4.23 23.89
C GLY A 178 9.64 3.51 25.11
N GLU A 179 9.00 4.25 26.01
CA GLU A 179 8.37 3.70 27.22
C GLU A 179 7.00 3.06 26.95
N VAL A 180 6.13 3.69 26.14
CA VAL A 180 4.70 3.31 26.09
C VAL A 180 4.18 2.82 24.74
N ALA A 181 4.90 3.04 23.64
CA ALA A 181 4.40 2.79 22.28
C ALA A 181 5.04 1.54 21.63
N ASP A 182 4.47 1.07 20.53
CA ASP A 182 5.03 0.01 19.69
C ASP A 182 6.11 0.52 18.72
N GLY A 183 6.25 1.84 18.63
CA GLY A 183 7.21 2.47 17.75
C GLY A 183 7.09 3.99 17.72
N LEU A 184 7.80 4.57 16.76
CA LEU A 184 7.93 5.99 16.54
C LEU A 184 7.66 6.34 15.08
N LEU A 185 6.87 7.38 14.85
CA LEU A 185 6.70 8.03 13.56
C LEU A 185 7.48 9.35 13.58
N LEU A 186 8.45 9.47 12.69
CA LEU A 186 9.26 10.66 12.49
C LEU A 186 8.71 11.44 11.31
N ALA A 187 8.20 12.64 11.57
CA ALA A 187 7.77 13.57 10.53
C ALA A 187 8.97 14.02 9.68
N GLU A 188 8.66 14.58 8.51
CA GLU A 188 9.62 15.12 7.57
C GLU A 188 10.31 16.40 8.09
N PRO A 189 11.60 16.61 7.80
CA PRO A 189 12.52 15.69 7.13
C PRO A 189 13.02 14.61 8.10
N ALA A 190 13.22 13.39 7.60
CA ALA A 190 13.67 12.26 8.38
C ALA A 190 15.03 11.75 7.91
N ALA A 191 16.01 12.64 7.88
CA ALA A 191 17.37 12.32 7.45
C ALA A 191 18.00 11.18 8.30
N PRO A 192 18.90 10.34 7.73
CA PRO A 192 19.54 9.22 8.43
C PRO A 192 20.13 9.55 9.80
N ALA A 193 20.75 10.71 9.98
CA ALA A 193 21.32 11.11 11.27
C ALA A 193 20.23 11.30 12.34
N TYR A 194 19.09 11.90 11.98
CA TYR A 194 17.95 12.07 12.89
C TYR A 194 17.35 10.70 13.27
N ILE A 195 17.12 9.82 12.29
CA ILE A 195 16.66 8.43 12.53
C ILE A 195 17.59 7.73 13.53
N GLY A 196 18.92 7.81 13.30
CA GLY A 196 19.92 7.19 14.16
C GLY A 196 19.95 7.75 15.59
N THR A 197 19.67 9.04 15.77
CA THR A 197 19.50 9.61 17.12
C THR A 197 18.21 9.16 17.79
N SER A 198 17.10 9.14 17.05
CA SER A 198 15.79 8.74 17.55
C SER A 198 15.73 7.27 17.95
N ARG A 199 16.39 6.39 17.21
CA ARG A 199 16.54 4.96 17.53
C ARG A 199 17.11 4.70 18.92
N ARG A 200 17.92 5.61 19.48
CA ARG A 200 18.51 5.46 20.83
C ARG A 200 17.47 5.53 21.95
N HIS A 201 16.28 6.07 21.67
CA HIS A 201 15.17 6.10 22.61
C HIS A 201 14.32 4.84 22.57
N LEU A 202 14.55 3.94 21.61
CA LEU A 202 13.63 2.84 21.30
C LEU A 202 14.29 1.48 21.57
N ARG A 203 13.44 0.48 21.81
CA ARG A 203 13.84 -0.93 21.85
C ARG A 203 14.14 -1.46 20.44
N PRO A 204 14.99 -2.50 20.27
CA PRO A 204 15.42 -2.98 18.96
C PRO A 204 14.30 -3.33 17.98
N GLU A 205 13.20 -3.89 18.50
CA GLU A 205 12.02 -4.34 17.76
C GLU A 205 10.98 -3.23 17.48
N ALA A 206 11.22 -2.02 17.97
CA ALA A 206 10.29 -0.90 17.77
C ALA A 206 10.14 -0.56 16.28
N LEU A 207 8.90 -0.30 15.85
CA LEU A 207 8.63 0.25 14.53
C LEU A 207 9.20 1.67 14.44
N VAL A 208 9.83 1.99 13.31
CA VAL A 208 10.30 3.36 13.01
C VAL A 208 9.82 3.72 11.62
N VAL A 209 8.80 4.56 11.58
CA VAL A 209 8.19 5.05 10.34
C VAL A 209 8.73 6.44 10.07
N THR A 210 9.18 6.72 8.85
CA THR A 210 9.63 8.06 8.46
C THR A 210 8.73 8.64 7.39
N TYR A 211 8.45 9.93 7.48
CA TYR A 211 7.86 10.69 6.39
C TYR A 211 8.95 11.50 5.70
N ASP A 212 8.98 11.44 4.38
CA ASP A 212 9.99 12.10 3.57
C ASP A 212 9.33 12.75 2.36
N ALA A 213 9.50 14.06 2.21
CA ALA A 213 9.18 14.73 0.94
C ALA A 213 9.93 14.02 -0.20
N ALA A 214 9.22 13.69 -1.27
CA ALA A 214 9.78 12.85 -2.31
C ALA A 214 9.39 13.30 -3.72
N ALA A 215 10.36 13.20 -4.63
CA ALA A 215 10.17 13.40 -6.07
C ALA A 215 11.16 12.55 -6.85
N VAL A 216 10.66 11.77 -7.81
CA VAL A 216 11.48 10.85 -8.61
C VAL A 216 11.31 11.14 -10.09
N ASP A 217 12.39 11.38 -10.80
CA ASP A 217 12.34 11.73 -12.21
C ASP A 217 13.48 11.04 -12.97
N THR A 218 13.42 10.94 -14.29
CA THR A 218 14.56 10.44 -15.07
C THR A 218 15.73 11.43 -15.08
N GLU A 219 15.45 12.71 -14.83
CA GLU A 219 16.43 13.79 -14.74
C GLU A 219 16.52 14.28 -13.28
N GLU A 220 17.70 14.16 -12.65
CA GLU A 220 17.91 14.56 -11.25
C GLU A 220 17.48 16.01 -10.99
N LYS A 221 17.82 16.92 -11.90
CA LYS A 221 17.47 18.33 -11.77
C LYS A 221 15.96 18.55 -11.72
N ALA A 222 15.19 17.81 -12.53
CA ALA A 222 13.73 17.92 -12.53
C ALA A 222 13.13 17.42 -11.21
N ALA A 223 13.71 16.36 -10.63
CA ALA A 223 13.32 15.88 -9.31
C ALA A 223 13.63 16.89 -8.20
N LEU A 224 14.83 17.49 -8.23
CA LEU A 224 15.25 18.53 -7.28
C LEU A 224 14.32 19.75 -7.35
N ASP A 225 14.06 20.26 -8.55
CA ASP A 225 13.17 21.41 -8.75
C ASP A 225 11.74 21.11 -8.24
N ARG A 226 11.26 19.87 -8.42
CA ARG A 226 9.93 19.43 -7.96
C ARG A 226 9.82 19.28 -6.44
N VAL A 227 10.85 18.76 -5.75
CA VAL A 227 10.74 18.49 -4.30
C VAL A 227 10.90 19.73 -3.45
N ARG A 228 11.65 20.74 -3.92
CA ARG A 228 12.00 21.95 -3.16
C ARG A 228 10.81 22.62 -2.46
N PRO A 229 9.64 22.84 -3.11
CA PRO A 229 8.47 23.42 -2.43
C PRO A 229 8.04 22.67 -1.16
N GLY A 230 8.19 21.35 -1.13
CA GLY A 230 7.90 20.52 0.05
C GLY A 230 8.83 20.76 1.24
N LEU A 231 9.96 21.47 1.03
CA LEU A 231 10.95 21.80 2.05
C LEU A 231 10.78 23.24 2.58
N ALA A 232 9.79 24.00 2.12
CA ALA A 232 9.63 25.41 2.45
C ALA A 232 9.41 25.71 3.94
N ALA A 233 8.79 24.79 4.69
CA ALA A 233 8.58 24.94 6.12
C ALA A 233 9.79 24.51 6.97
N ILE A 234 10.78 23.83 6.36
CA ILE A 234 11.95 23.34 7.10
C ILE A 234 12.80 24.51 7.59
N GLY A 235 13.24 24.44 8.85
CA GLY A 235 14.01 25.50 9.50
C GLY A 235 13.16 26.44 10.36
N GLU A 236 11.83 26.29 10.36
CA GLU A 236 10.99 26.88 11.41
C GLU A 236 11.26 26.24 12.78
N PRO A 237 10.97 26.93 13.90
CA PRO A 237 11.28 26.44 15.24
C PRO A 237 10.77 25.01 15.52
N ASP A 238 9.62 24.66 14.96
CA ASP A 238 8.98 23.34 15.12
C ASP A 238 9.78 22.18 14.49
N TRP A 239 10.75 22.48 13.62
CA TRP A 239 11.63 21.49 12.95
C TRP A 239 13.01 21.37 13.59
N ALA A 240 13.33 22.16 14.61
CA ALA A 240 14.67 22.18 15.21
C ALA A 240 15.18 20.78 15.61
N ALA A 241 14.30 19.93 16.16
CA ALA A 241 14.66 18.57 16.58
C ALA A 241 15.09 17.65 15.42
N HIS A 242 14.57 17.88 14.21
CA HIS A 242 14.92 17.11 13.00
C HIS A 242 16.31 17.51 12.49
N LEU A 243 16.65 18.78 12.69
CA LEU A 243 17.81 19.43 12.08
C LEU A 243 19.03 19.37 12.98
N GLU A 244 18.87 19.45 14.30
CA GLU A 244 19.97 19.48 15.26
C GLU A 244 21.00 18.34 15.10
N PRO A 245 20.62 17.09 14.76
CA PRO A 245 21.59 16.02 14.51
C PRO A 245 22.38 16.15 13.20
N LEU A 246 22.01 17.06 12.30
CA LEU A 246 22.60 17.18 10.98
C LEU A 246 23.95 17.91 11.04
N PRO A 247 24.94 17.48 10.25
CA PRO A 247 26.26 18.12 10.26
C PRO A 247 26.26 19.56 9.74
N PHE A 248 25.19 19.98 9.05
CA PHE A 248 25.00 21.33 8.50
C PHE A 248 23.87 22.11 9.20
N ALA A 249 23.47 21.72 10.42
CA ALA A 249 22.33 22.32 11.13
C ALA A 249 22.49 23.83 11.35
N ALA A 250 23.70 24.28 11.69
CA ALA A 250 24.00 25.68 11.95
C ALA A 250 23.92 26.52 10.66
N GLU A 251 24.50 26.01 9.57
CA GLU A 251 24.50 26.64 8.26
C GLU A 251 23.09 26.70 7.68
N LEU A 252 22.28 25.65 7.84
CA LEU A 252 20.89 25.63 7.40
C LEU A 252 20.05 26.66 8.16
N ARG A 253 20.26 26.78 9.48
CA ARG A 253 19.57 27.80 10.30
C ARG A 253 19.93 29.21 9.82
N ALA A 254 21.21 29.50 9.60
CA ALA A 254 21.65 30.79 9.06
C ALA A 254 21.08 31.06 7.66
N HIS A 255 21.00 30.02 6.80
CA HIS A 255 20.39 30.13 5.47
C HIS A 255 18.89 30.44 5.55
N ARG A 256 18.17 29.84 6.50
CA ARG A 256 16.74 30.13 6.75
C ARG A 256 16.52 31.56 7.24
N GLU A 257 17.36 32.04 8.15
CA GLU A 257 17.28 33.41 8.68
C GLU A 257 17.60 34.48 7.62
N ALA A 258 18.45 34.15 6.64
CA ALA A 258 18.80 35.06 5.55
C ALA A 258 17.76 35.14 4.42
N ALA A 259 16.90 34.12 4.27
CA ALA A 259 15.86 34.09 3.24
C ALA A 259 14.67 34.98 3.59
N ALA A 260 14.05 35.62 2.59
CA ALA A 260 12.88 36.47 2.81
C ALA A 260 11.64 35.68 3.24
N ASP A 261 11.48 34.46 2.72
CA ASP A 261 10.39 33.56 3.04
C ASP A 261 10.79 32.08 2.82
N GLY A 262 9.88 31.17 3.15
CA GLY A 262 10.08 29.73 2.98
C GLY A 262 10.27 29.29 1.52
N ALA A 263 9.70 30.03 0.55
CA ALA A 263 9.80 29.69 -0.87
C ALA A 263 11.19 30.06 -1.41
N GLU A 264 11.72 31.24 -1.06
CA GLU A 264 13.10 31.61 -1.35
C GLU A 264 14.09 30.65 -0.68
N PHE A 265 13.88 30.34 0.61
CA PHE A 265 14.68 29.36 1.34
C PHE A 265 14.77 28.04 0.58
N ALA A 266 13.62 27.43 0.27
CA ALA A 266 13.55 26.15 -0.44
C ALA A 266 14.22 26.18 -1.82
N ARG A 267 14.01 27.26 -2.59
CA ARG A 267 14.60 27.43 -3.94
C ARG A 267 16.12 27.55 -3.89
N THR A 268 16.67 28.10 -2.81
CA THR A 268 18.10 28.41 -2.67
C THR A 268 18.87 27.37 -1.87
N LEU A 269 18.21 26.33 -1.34
CA LEU A 269 18.89 25.22 -0.66
C LEU A 269 19.97 24.60 -1.56
N PRO A 270 21.20 24.36 -1.06
CA PRO A 270 22.19 23.56 -1.78
C PRO A 270 21.66 22.15 -2.09
N ASP A 271 21.91 21.63 -3.30
CA ASP A 271 21.42 20.30 -3.73
C ASP A 271 21.81 19.18 -2.75
N ALA A 272 23.02 19.24 -2.20
CA ALA A 272 23.49 18.28 -1.21
C ALA A 272 22.64 18.26 0.08
N TRP A 273 22.07 19.41 0.48
CA TRP A 273 21.15 19.46 1.61
C TRP A 273 19.77 18.92 1.23
N VAL A 274 19.29 19.20 0.02
CA VAL A 274 18.03 18.63 -0.49
C VAL A 274 18.10 17.10 -0.49
N HIS A 275 19.18 16.51 -0.99
CA HIS A 275 19.43 15.06 -0.94
C HIS A 275 19.45 14.46 0.47
N ALA A 276 19.92 15.22 1.46
CA ALA A 276 19.93 14.78 2.85
C ALA A 276 18.54 14.87 3.51
N LEU A 277 17.72 15.85 3.11
CA LEU A 277 16.44 16.18 3.73
C LEU A 277 15.23 15.49 3.06
N ALA A 278 15.38 15.01 1.83
CA ALA A 278 14.31 14.44 1.00
C ALA A 278 14.70 13.09 0.38
N VAL A 279 13.72 12.38 -0.19
CA VAL A 279 13.97 11.25 -1.11
C VAL A 279 13.80 11.77 -2.54
N VAL A 280 14.92 12.12 -3.19
CA VAL A 280 14.88 12.86 -4.46
C VAL A 280 15.92 12.35 -5.45
N GLY A 281 15.58 12.41 -6.74
CA GLY A 281 16.52 12.19 -7.85
C GLY A 281 16.00 11.20 -8.88
N THR A 282 16.94 10.54 -9.56
CA THR A 282 16.69 9.36 -10.39
C THR A 282 16.11 8.20 -9.58
N PRO A 283 15.44 7.21 -10.21
CA PRO A 283 15.00 6.00 -9.52
C PRO A 283 16.10 5.33 -8.69
N GLU A 284 17.34 5.29 -9.21
CA GLU A 284 18.51 4.73 -8.54
C GLU A 284 18.91 5.55 -7.31
N GLN A 285 18.94 6.88 -7.43
CA GLN A 285 19.23 7.79 -6.31
C GLN A 285 18.16 7.70 -5.22
N ALA A 286 16.88 7.64 -5.60
CA ALA A 286 15.77 7.49 -4.68
C ALA A 286 15.84 6.14 -3.93
N ARG A 287 16.12 5.02 -4.63
CA ARG A 287 16.35 3.71 -4.01
C ARG A 287 17.51 3.75 -3.02
N ALA A 288 18.62 4.41 -3.37
CA ALA A 288 19.76 4.58 -2.46
C ALA A 288 19.38 5.42 -1.22
N ALA A 289 18.60 6.48 -1.38
CA ALA A 289 18.11 7.32 -0.30
C ALA A 289 17.14 6.58 0.65
N ILE A 290 16.28 5.71 0.11
CA ILE A 290 15.41 4.81 0.87
C ILE A 290 16.25 3.79 1.66
N ALA A 291 17.21 3.14 0.99
CA ALA A 291 18.11 2.18 1.62
C ALA A 291 18.92 2.80 2.76
N ALA A 292 19.38 4.06 2.61
CA ALA A 292 20.09 4.78 3.66
C ALA A 292 19.24 5.02 4.91
N ARG A 293 17.94 5.28 4.74
CA ARG A 293 16.99 5.44 5.87
C ARG A 293 16.73 4.12 6.57
N HIS A 294 16.58 3.03 5.83
CA HIS A 294 16.49 1.68 6.41
C HIS A 294 17.76 1.30 7.17
N ALA A 295 18.95 1.58 6.61
CA ALA A 295 20.23 1.34 7.26
C ALA A 295 20.40 2.17 8.55
N ALA A 296 19.82 3.37 8.61
CA ALA A 296 19.77 4.19 9.82
C ALA A 296 18.75 3.69 10.86
N GLY A 297 17.87 2.77 10.47
CA GLY A 297 16.90 2.13 11.34
C GLY A 297 15.44 2.46 11.02
N ALA A 298 15.08 3.00 9.87
CA ALA A 298 13.66 3.03 9.49
C ALA A 298 13.17 1.60 9.20
N THR A 299 12.03 1.20 9.79
CA THR A 299 11.31 -0.01 9.36
C THR A 299 10.45 0.27 8.13
N THR A 300 9.91 1.49 8.04
CA THR A 300 9.13 1.96 6.90
C THR A 300 9.61 3.35 6.48
N VAL A 301 9.82 3.55 5.18
CA VAL A 301 10.06 4.88 4.58
C VAL A 301 8.83 5.29 3.79
N VAL A 302 8.12 6.33 4.23
CA VAL A 302 6.89 6.82 3.60
C VAL A 302 7.20 8.02 2.73
N LEU A 303 6.92 7.87 1.44
CA LEU A 303 7.15 8.91 0.44
C LEU A 303 5.96 9.86 0.42
N ALA A 304 6.20 11.12 0.77
CA ALA A 304 5.24 12.20 0.66
C ALA A 304 5.35 12.84 -0.74
N PRO A 305 4.34 12.67 -1.62
CA PRO A 305 4.41 13.21 -2.97
C PRO A 305 4.44 14.74 -2.95
N VAL A 306 5.30 15.32 -3.80
CA VAL A 306 5.36 16.76 -4.03
C VAL A 306 5.06 17.06 -5.49
N GLY A 307 4.12 17.97 -5.74
CA GLY A 307 3.76 18.41 -7.08
C GLY A 307 2.29 18.79 -7.22
N PRO A 308 1.90 19.37 -8.36
CA PRO A 308 0.53 19.84 -8.58
C PRO A 308 -0.49 18.73 -8.82
N SER A 309 -0.03 17.54 -9.25
CA SER A 309 -0.86 16.36 -9.51
C SER A 309 -0.41 15.23 -8.62
N ALA A 310 -1.24 14.87 -7.65
CA ALA A 310 -0.95 13.79 -6.70
C ALA A 310 -0.82 12.43 -7.40
N LEU A 311 -1.64 12.16 -8.43
CA LEU A 311 -1.60 10.90 -9.19
C LEU A 311 -0.32 10.78 -10.02
N ASP A 312 0.11 11.85 -10.68
CA ASP A 312 1.37 11.83 -11.44
C ASP A 312 2.58 11.75 -10.50
N ALA A 313 2.51 12.40 -9.34
CA ALA A 313 3.52 12.26 -8.31
C ALA A 313 3.59 10.82 -7.78
N LEU A 314 2.44 10.17 -7.55
CA LEU A 314 2.38 8.77 -7.14
C LEU A 314 3.06 7.84 -8.16
N ASP A 315 2.81 8.01 -9.47
CA ASP A 315 3.48 7.23 -10.52
C ASP A 315 4.99 7.46 -10.55
N SER A 316 5.39 8.71 -10.37
CA SER A 316 6.78 9.12 -10.30
C SER A 316 7.47 8.39 -9.15
N LEU A 317 6.88 8.42 -7.95
CA LEU A 317 7.41 7.73 -6.77
C LEU A 317 7.46 6.21 -6.95
N ALA A 318 6.49 5.60 -7.63
CA ALA A 318 6.46 4.16 -7.88
C ALA A 318 7.71 3.65 -8.63
N ARG A 319 8.41 4.51 -9.37
CA ARG A 319 9.68 4.16 -10.05
C ARG A 319 10.82 3.84 -9.08
N ALA A 320 10.72 4.30 -7.82
CA ALA A 320 11.69 4.00 -6.77
C ALA A 320 11.40 2.68 -6.03
N LEU A 321 10.28 2.01 -6.31
CA LEU A 321 10.01 0.68 -5.77
C LEU A 321 10.99 -0.34 -6.37
N PRO A 322 11.35 -1.40 -5.62
CA PRO A 322 12.16 -2.49 -6.17
C PRO A 322 11.42 -3.12 -7.35
N GLU A 323 12.14 -3.39 -8.43
CA GLU A 323 11.62 -4.24 -9.50
C GLU A 323 11.43 -5.64 -8.91
N GLU A 324 10.20 -6.16 -8.92
CA GLU A 324 9.96 -7.59 -8.73
C GLU A 324 10.89 -8.35 -9.70
N PRO A 325 11.64 -9.37 -9.24
CA PRO A 325 12.51 -10.13 -10.13
C PRO A 325 11.69 -10.57 -11.35
N THR A 326 12.14 -10.11 -12.51
CA THR A 326 11.43 -10.15 -13.79
C THR A 326 11.23 -11.59 -14.26
N GLY A 327 10.22 -12.24 -13.69
CA GLY A 327 9.52 -13.38 -14.27
C GLY A 327 8.24 -12.87 -14.93
N VAL A 328 8.36 -12.43 -16.19
CA VAL A 328 7.23 -12.26 -17.13
C VAL A 328 6.02 -11.49 -16.56
N SER A 329 6.20 -10.21 -16.21
CA SER A 329 5.11 -9.33 -15.76
C SER A 329 4.86 -8.18 -16.75
N TRP A 330 4.30 -8.51 -17.91
CA TRP A 330 3.54 -7.54 -18.72
C TRP A 330 2.08 -7.96 -18.94
N LEU A 331 1.66 -9.09 -18.37
CA LEU A 331 0.32 -9.66 -18.56
C LEU A 331 -0.54 -9.80 -17.29
N VAL A 332 -0.06 -9.42 -16.11
CA VAL A 332 -0.86 -9.50 -14.88
C VAL A 332 -0.71 -8.22 -14.03
N ARG A 333 -1.63 -7.27 -14.23
CA ARG A 333 -2.02 -6.32 -13.17
C ARG A 333 -3.54 -6.18 -13.17
N ARG A 334 -4.17 -7.02 -12.34
CA ARG A 334 -5.45 -6.84 -11.63
C ARG A 334 -5.62 -8.07 -10.72
N GLY A 335 -5.80 -7.85 -9.42
CA GLY A 335 -5.74 -8.84 -8.33
C GLY A 335 -6.84 -9.90 -8.34
N GLY A 336 -6.86 -10.75 -9.37
CA GLY A 336 -7.48 -12.08 -9.28
C GLY A 336 -6.44 -13.15 -8.94
N PRO A 337 -6.85 -14.40 -8.63
CA PRO A 337 -5.91 -15.52 -8.57
C PRO A 337 -5.06 -15.54 -9.85
N ALA A 338 -3.75 -15.71 -9.70
CA ALA A 338 -2.83 -15.70 -10.83
C ALA A 338 -3.24 -16.78 -11.85
N LEU A 339 -3.73 -16.34 -13.01
CA LEU A 339 -4.12 -17.23 -14.08
C LEU A 339 -2.86 -17.81 -14.72
N ARG A 340 -2.79 -19.13 -14.83
CA ARG A 340 -1.69 -19.81 -15.51
C ARG A 340 -1.86 -19.68 -17.02
N ALA A 341 -0.90 -19.04 -17.68
CA ALA A 341 -0.93 -18.83 -19.12
C ALA A 341 -0.66 -20.14 -19.89
N LEU A 342 -1.42 -20.37 -20.96
CA LEU A 342 -1.30 -21.54 -21.83
C LEU A 342 -1.46 -21.10 -23.31
N GLY A 343 -0.68 -21.69 -24.21
CA GLY A 343 -0.86 -21.48 -25.65
C GLY A 343 -0.30 -20.17 -26.21
N TYR A 344 0.63 -19.54 -25.48
CA TYR A 344 1.38 -18.37 -25.94
C TYR A 344 2.72 -18.83 -26.51
N TRP A 345 3.02 -18.44 -27.75
CA TRP A 345 4.12 -19.01 -28.53
C TRP A 345 5.25 -18.02 -28.80
N ALA A 346 6.45 -18.56 -28.99
CA ALA A 346 7.66 -17.81 -29.36
C ALA A 346 7.41 -16.84 -30.54
N SER A 347 7.96 -15.63 -30.43
CA SER A 347 7.93 -14.62 -31.50
C SER A 347 9.15 -13.69 -31.41
N PRO A 348 9.45 -12.88 -32.44
CA PRO A 348 10.56 -11.91 -32.35
C PRO A 348 10.45 -10.95 -31.16
N GLN A 349 9.23 -10.68 -30.68
CA GLN A 349 8.94 -9.82 -29.53
C GLN A 349 8.93 -10.57 -28.19
N ALA A 350 8.81 -11.89 -28.22
CA ALA A 350 8.77 -12.77 -27.04
C ALA A 350 9.48 -14.10 -27.36
N PRO A 351 10.81 -14.07 -27.54
CA PRO A 351 11.58 -15.25 -27.94
C PRO A 351 11.69 -16.32 -26.85
N GLU A 352 11.38 -15.98 -25.61
CA GLU A 352 11.45 -16.84 -24.42
C GLU A 352 10.28 -17.84 -24.30
N LEU A 353 9.20 -17.65 -25.06
CA LEU A 353 8.03 -18.51 -25.02
C LEU A 353 8.27 -19.84 -25.78
N PRO A 354 7.48 -20.90 -25.50
CA PRO A 354 7.61 -22.17 -26.20
C PRO A 354 7.34 -22.05 -27.70
N ASP A 355 8.06 -22.82 -28.51
CA ASP A 355 7.73 -23.04 -29.91
C ASP A 355 6.66 -24.14 -30.02
N ALA A 356 5.49 -23.78 -30.58
CA ALA A 356 4.38 -24.71 -30.76
C ALA A 356 4.78 -25.96 -31.56
N ALA A 357 5.73 -25.85 -32.50
CA ALA A 357 6.18 -26.96 -33.31
C ALA A 357 6.85 -28.07 -32.48
N GLN A 358 7.46 -27.71 -31.34
CA GLN A 358 8.14 -28.66 -30.44
C GLN A 358 7.16 -29.47 -29.59
N LEU A 359 5.90 -29.06 -29.55
CA LEU A 359 4.84 -29.68 -28.75
C LEU A 359 3.87 -30.50 -29.61
N VAL A 360 4.09 -30.60 -30.92
CA VAL A 360 3.28 -31.43 -31.83
C VAL A 360 3.48 -32.90 -31.48
N ASP A 361 2.38 -33.58 -31.15
CA ASP A 361 2.35 -35.01 -30.86
C ASP A 361 1.20 -35.68 -31.62
N GLU A 362 1.50 -36.18 -32.82
CA GLU A 362 0.53 -36.87 -33.67
C GLU A 362 -0.01 -38.18 -33.07
N SER A 363 0.64 -38.70 -32.02
CA SER A 363 0.17 -39.89 -31.31
C SER A 363 -0.92 -39.58 -30.27
N TRP A 364 -1.23 -38.30 -30.04
CA TRP A 364 -2.27 -37.88 -29.12
C TRP A 364 -3.67 -38.25 -29.66
N ASP A 365 -4.41 -39.03 -28.87
CA ASP A 365 -5.75 -39.50 -29.19
C ASP A 365 -6.70 -38.41 -29.70
N GLU A 366 -7.41 -38.68 -30.79
CA GLU A 366 -8.27 -37.70 -31.47
C GLU A 366 -9.50 -37.33 -30.66
N GLU A 367 -10.12 -38.29 -29.97
CA GLU A 367 -11.29 -38.03 -29.12
C GLU A 367 -10.92 -37.14 -27.92
N GLU A 368 -9.78 -37.42 -27.27
CA GLU A 368 -9.24 -36.57 -26.21
C GLU A 368 -8.93 -35.14 -26.69
N ARG A 369 -8.34 -35.00 -27.88
CA ARG A 369 -8.07 -33.69 -28.48
C ARG A 369 -9.34 -32.90 -28.76
N SER A 370 -10.34 -33.54 -29.36
CA SER A 370 -11.64 -32.90 -29.63
C SER A 370 -12.34 -32.45 -28.34
N LEU A 371 -12.28 -33.25 -27.28
CA LEU A 371 -12.83 -32.90 -25.97
C LEU A 371 -12.12 -31.68 -25.37
N VAL A 372 -10.78 -31.68 -25.38
CA VAL A 372 -9.99 -30.55 -24.86
C VAL A 372 -10.21 -29.28 -25.68
N ALA A 373 -10.33 -29.39 -27.00
CA ALA A 373 -10.64 -28.26 -27.86
C ALA A 373 -12.03 -27.67 -27.56
N ALA A 374 -13.05 -28.51 -27.39
CA ALA A 374 -14.39 -28.07 -27.00
C ALA A 374 -14.39 -27.33 -25.65
N TYR A 375 -13.61 -27.82 -24.68
CA TYR A 375 -13.42 -27.13 -23.40
C TYR A 375 -12.77 -25.75 -23.57
N LEU A 376 -11.74 -25.64 -24.41
CA LEU A 376 -11.05 -24.38 -24.69
C LEU A 376 -11.98 -23.34 -25.34
N ASP A 377 -12.84 -23.76 -26.27
CA ASP A 377 -13.79 -22.89 -26.96
C ASP A 377 -14.92 -22.37 -26.05
N GLN A 378 -15.20 -23.07 -24.94
CA GLN A 378 -16.18 -22.68 -23.94
C GLN A 378 -15.63 -21.71 -22.87
N GLY A 379 -14.37 -21.31 -22.97
CA GLY A 379 -13.76 -20.37 -22.04
C GLY A 379 -14.49 -19.04 -21.96
N GLN A 380 -14.50 -18.43 -20.77
CA GLN A 380 -15.06 -17.10 -20.55
C GLN A 380 -14.18 -16.04 -21.22
N LEU A 381 -14.79 -15.17 -22.02
CA LEU A 381 -14.10 -14.07 -22.68
C LEU A 381 -13.58 -13.07 -21.63
N ILE A 382 -12.26 -12.93 -21.52
CA ILE A 382 -11.63 -11.87 -20.70
C ILE A 382 -11.38 -10.62 -21.55
N ARG A 383 -10.89 -10.81 -22.78
CA ARG A 383 -10.41 -9.70 -23.60
C ARG A 383 -10.57 -9.99 -25.09
N GLN A 384 -10.89 -8.96 -25.86
CA GLN A 384 -10.95 -9.03 -27.31
C GLN A 384 -10.16 -7.88 -27.94
N TYR A 385 -9.49 -8.16 -29.05
CA TYR A 385 -8.59 -7.26 -29.75
C TYR A 385 -9.13 -6.92 -31.15
N MET A 386 -8.76 -5.75 -31.66
CA MET A 386 -9.14 -5.33 -33.02
C MET A 386 -8.30 -5.99 -34.12
N GLY A 387 -7.19 -6.64 -33.77
CA GLY A 387 -6.31 -7.38 -34.68
C GLY A 387 -6.52 -8.89 -34.60
N VAL A 388 -6.18 -9.61 -35.66
CA VAL A 388 -6.32 -11.08 -35.71
C VAL A 388 -4.97 -11.75 -35.51
N SER A 389 -4.93 -12.74 -34.61
CA SER A 389 -3.77 -13.62 -34.42
C SER A 389 -3.64 -14.59 -35.59
N ARG A 390 -2.43 -15.06 -35.87
CA ARG A 390 -2.17 -16.08 -36.89
C ARG A 390 -1.58 -17.32 -36.27
N CYS A 391 -2.00 -18.49 -36.77
CA CYS A 391 -1.38 -19.75 -36.41
C CYS A 391 0.10 -19.76 -36.82
N ARG A 392 1.01 -20.15 -35.93
CA ARG A 392 2.46 -20.23 -36.19
C ARG A 392 2.85 -21.43 -37.04
N LEU A 393 2.00 -22.45 -37.13
CA LEU A 393 2.25 -23.68 -37.88
C LEU A 393 1.70 -23.61 -39.31
N CYS A 394 0.44 -23.15 -39.48
CA CYS A 394 -0.19 -23.09 -40.81
C CYS A 394 -0.46 -21.67 -41.34
N GLY A 395 -0.25 -20.62 -40.55
CA GLY A 395 -0.39 -19.22 -40.98
C GLY A 395 -1.83 -18.71 -41.11
N CYS A 396 -2.85 -19.54 -40.85
CA CYS A 396 -4.25 -19.14 -40.93
C CYS A 396 -4.62 -18.11 -39.87
N SER A 397 -5.72 -17.39 -40.11
CA SER A 397 -6.35 -16.53 -39.11
C SER A 397 -6.81 -17.37 -37.93
N ASN A 398 -6.43 -16.99 -36.71
CA ASN A 398 -6.60 -17.81 -35.51
C ASN A 398 -7.08 -17.00 -34.29
N GLY A 399 -8.22 -16.35 -34.46
CA GLY A 399 -8.93 -15.63 -33.40
C GLY A 399 -8.33 -14.28 -33.02
N ASN A 400 -9.08 -13.51 -32.23
CA ASN A 400 -8.70 -12.17 -31.75
C ASN A 400 -9.04 -11.96 -30.26
N ALA A 401 -9.14 -13.03 -29.49
CA ALA A 401 -9.63 -12.99 -28.11
C ALA A 401 -8.74 -13.77 -27.15
N GLU A 402 -8.89 -13.49 -25.85
CA GLU A 402 -8.34 -14.27 -24.74
C GLU A 402 -9.48 -14.80 -23.86
N LEU A 403 -9.38 -16.08 -23.53
CA LEU A 403 -10.39 -16.84 -22.81
C LEU A 403 -9.81 -17.38 -21.48
N THR A 404 -10.68 -17.69 -20.53
CA THR A 404 -10.31 -18.27 -19.22
C THR A 404 -11.33 -19.27 -18.70
N ASP A 405 -10.91 -20.16 -17.80
CA ASP A 405 -11.80 -20.90 -16.90
C ASP A 405 -11.76 -20.38 -15.44
N GLY A 406 -11.10 -19.24 -15.19
CA GLY A 406 -10.84 -18.70 -13.86
C GLY A 406 -9.61 -19.28 -13.15
N SER A 407 -8.85 -20.18 -13.77
CA SER A 407 -7.57 -20.71 -13.27
C SER A 407 -6.45 -20.65 -14.31
N TYR A 408 -6.79 -20.83 -15.58
CA TYR A 408 -5.89 -20.70 -16.73
C TYR A 408 -6.38 -19.58 -17.67
N VAL A 409 -5.47 -19.02 -18.45
CA VAL A 409 -5.78 -18.05 -19.51
C VAL A 409 -5.11 -18.48 -20.81
N TRP A 410 -5.81 -18.38 -21.92
CA TRP A 410 -5.31 -18.79 -23.23
C TRP A 410 -5.85 -17.92 -24.37
N PRO A 411 -5.15 -17.83 -25.51
CA PRO A 411 -5.70 -17.23 -26.73
C PRO A 411 -6.86 -18.07 -27.27
N GLY A 412 -7.92 -17.43 -27.75
CA GLY A 412 -9.09 -18.13 -28.32
C GLY A 412 -8.76 -19.02 -29.52
N GLY A 413 -7.61 -18.80 -30.17
CA GLY A 413 -7.09 -19.69 -31.21
C GLY A 413 -6.38 -20.95 -30.73
N LEU A 414 -6.29 -21.21 -29.42
CA LEU A 414 -5.55 -22.38 -28.89
C LEU A 414 -6.22 -23.71 -29.30
N ALA A 415 -7.54 -23.76 -29.38
CA ALA A 415 -8.28 -24.96 -29.81
C ALA A 415 -7.82 -25.44 -31.21
N HIS A 416 -7.59 -24.50 -32.14
CA HIS A 416 -7.08 -24.79 -33.47
C HIS A 416 -5.69 -25.49 -33.45
N TYR A 417 -4.79 -25.11 -32.54
CA TYR A 417 -3.50 -25.81 -32.41
C TYR A 417 -3.67 -27.25 -31.91
N VAL A 418 -4.65 -27.50 -31.04
CA VAL A 418 -4.94 -28.84 -30.52
C VAL A 418 -5.55 -29.73 -31.61
N THR A 419 -6.55 -29.23 -32.34
CA THR A 419 -7.28 -30.02 -33.35
C THR A 419 -6.50 -30.20 -34.64
N GLU A 420 -5.99 -29.12 -35.23
CA GLU A 420 -5.39 -29.15 -36.58
C GLU A 420 -3.91 -29.53 -36.56
N HIS A 421 -3.24 -29.38 -35.41
CA HIS A 421 -1.79 -29.54 -35.32
C HIS A 421 -1.33 -30.46 -34.20
N ALA A 422 -2.25 -31.10 -33.47
CA ALA A 422 -1.92 -32.04 -32.40
C ALA A 422 -0.95 -31.45 -31.34
N VAL A 423 -1.00 -30.14 -31.08
CA VAL A 423 -0.11 -29.49 -30.11
C VAL A 423 -0.51 -29.92 -28.71
N ARG A 424 0.33 -30.72 -28.07
CA ARG A 424 0.05 -31.34 -26.78
C ARG A 424 0.18 -30.34 -25.64
N LEU A 425 -0.89 -30.26 -24.84
CA LEU A 425 -0.97 -29.39 -23.67
C LEU A 425 -0.48 -30.12 -22.41
N PRO A 426 -0.10 -29.38 -21.34
CA PRO A 426 0.31 -29.99 -20.07
C PRO A 426 -0.74 -30.97 -19.53
N ALA A 427 -0.30 -32.14 -19.06
CA ALA A 427 -1.19 -33.21 -18.60
C ALA A 427 -2.15 -32.78 -17.47
N GLU A 428 -1.70 -31.86 -16.60
CA GLU A 428 -2.54 -31.26 -15.54
C GLU A 428 -3.77 -30.55 -16.13
N PHE A 429 -3.56 -29.77 -17.20
CA PHE A 429 -4.63 -29.03 -17.87
C PHE A 429 -5.60 -29.97 -18.59
N VAL A 430 -5.08 -30.95 -19.33
CA VAL A 430 -5.91 -31.97 -20.03
C VAL A 430 -6.80 -32.72 -19.03
N SER A 431 -6.23 -33.14 -17.89
CA SER A 431 -6.98 -33.83 -16.83
C SER A 431 -8.06 -32.95 -16.22
N ARG A 432 -7.82 -31.64 -16.11
CA ARG A 432 -8.79 -30.67 -15.59
C ARG A 432 -9.94 -30.44 -16.56
N ALA A 433 -9.64 -30.25 -17.85
CA ALA A 433 -10.64 -30.06 -18.90
C ALA A 433 -11.67 -31.20 -18.90
N ARG A 434 -11.18 -32.45 -18.84
CA ARG A 434 -12.03 -33.65 -18.72
C ARG A 434 -12.95 -33.61 -17.50
N ARG A 435 -12.37 -33.49 -16.29
CA ARG A 435 -13.17 -33.47 -15.05
C ARG A 435 -14.24 -32.39 -15.07
N ARG A 436 -13.93 -31.21 -15.60
CA ARG A 436 -14.86 -30.09 -15.59
C ARG A 436 -16.05 -30.31 -16.52
N LEU A 437 -15.84 -30.94 -17.67
CA LEU A 437 -16.93 -31.34 -18.56
C LEU A 437 -17.79 -32.42 -17.91
N ASP A 438 -17.17 -33.44 -17.30
CA ASP A 438 -17.89 -34.50 -16.58
C ASP A 438 -18.76 -33.92 -15.44
N ASP A 439 -18.22 -32.97 -14.65
CA ASP A 439 -18.95 -32.29 -13.57
C ASP A 439 -20.17 -31.52 -14.10
N LEU A 440 -20.04 -30.85 -15.24
CA LEU A 440 -21.11 -30.05 -15.84
C LEU A 440 -22.20 -30.94 -16.44
N GLU A 441 -21.84 -32.07 -17.05
CA GLU A 441 -22.82 -33.04 -17.56
C GLU A 441 -23.63 -33.69 -16.44
N GLN A 442 -23.04 -33.86 -15.26
CA GLN A 442 -23.71 -34.45 -14.09
C GLN A 442 -24.49 -33.42 -13.24
N ALA A 443 -24.28 -32.12 -13.46
CA ALA A 443 -24.91 -31.08 -12.68
C ALA A 443 -26.41 -30.93 -13.01
N ALA A 444 -27.26 -30.97 -11.97
CA ALA A 444 -28.68 -30.67 -12.13
C ALA A 444 -28.94 -29.16 -11.99
N PRO A 445 -29.72 -28.53 -12.89
CA PRO A 445 -30.05 -27.12 -12.78
C PRO A 445 -30.98 -26.85 -11.58
N ASP A 446 -30.58 -25.92 -10.71
CA ASP A 446 -31.39 -25.47 -9.57
C ASP A 446 -32.19 -24.20 -9.94
N PHE A 447 -33.51 -24.35 -10.03
CA PHE A 447 -34.43 -23.25 -10.32
C PHE A 447 -35.01 -22.57 -9.07
N THR A 448 -34.71 -23.06 -7.87
CA THR A 448 -35.31 -22.55 -6.62
C THR A 448 -34.93 -21.10 -6.35
N TRP A 449 -33.66 -20.74 -6.61
CA TRP A 449 -33.16 -19.37 -6.48
C TRP A 449 -33.92 -18.40 -7.41
N TRP A 450 -34.05 -18.75 -8.70
CA TRP A 450 -34.72 -17.90 -9.68
C TRP A 450 -36.20 -17.69 -9.33
N ASN A 451 -36.88 -18.76 -8.90
CA ASN A 451 -38.27 -18.71 -8.50
C ASN A 451 -38.48 -17.85 -7.24
N ALA A 452 -37.55 -17.89 -6.28
CA ALA A 452 -37.60 -17.04 -5.10
C ALA A 452 -37.44 -15.54 -5.44
N SER A 453 -36.52 -15.21 -6.35
CA SER A 453 -36.30 -13.82 -6.81
C SER A 453 -37.49 -13.26 -7.59
N ALA A 454 -38.16 -14.08 -8.41
CA ALA A 454 -39.37 -13.68 -9.13
C ALA A 454 -40.51 -13.29 -8.16
N ASN A 455 -40.69 -14.07 -7.09
CA ASN A 455 -41.72 -13.80 -6.07
C ASN A 455 -41.41 -12.53 -5.24
N ALA A 456 -40.14 -12.27 -4.94
CA ALA A 456 -39.72 -11.06 -4.22
C ALA A 456 -39.97 -9.76 -5.03
N ASN A 457 -39.89 -9.84 -6.35
CA ASN A 457 -40.20 -8.71 -7.24
C ASN A 457 -41.71 -8.51 -7.46
N ALA A 458 -42.50 -9.60 -7.44
CA ALA A 458 -43.95 -9.52 -7.53
C ALA A 458 -44.61 -8.88 -6.28
N GLY A 459 -43.94 -8.92 -5.12
CA GLY A 459 -44.42 -8.32 -3.87
C GLY A 459 -44.28 -6.80 -3.75
N ARG A 460 -43.60 -6.12 -4.69
CA ARG A 460 -43.34 -4.66 -4.62
C ARG A 460 -44.39 -3.78 -5.32
N THR A 461 -45.43 -4.35 -5.92
CA THR A 461 -46.47 -3.59 -6.65
C THR A 461 -47.79 -3.46 -5.91
N ARG A 462 -47.86 -3.75 -4.60
CA ARG A 462 -49.08 -3.62 -3.80
C ARG A 462 -48.78 -2.97 -2.46
N ASP A 463 -48.44 -1.69 -2.47
CA ASP A 463 -48.64 -0.78 -1.33
C ASP A 463 -48.67 0.64 -1.90
N GLY A 464 -49.88 1.07 -2.25
CA GLY A 464 -50.16 2.33 -2.92
C GLY A 464 -51.62 2.39 -3.34
N ASP A 465 -52.52 2.34 -2.36
CA ASP A 465 -53.89 2.87 -2.41
C ASP A 465 -54.23 3.50 -1.05
#